data_AF-A0A524DET8-F1
#
_entry.id   AF-A0A524DET8-F1
#
_cell.length_a   1.000
_cell.length_b   1.000
_cell.length_c   1.000
_cell.angle_alpha   90.00
_cell.angle_beta   90.00
_cell.angle_gamma   90.00
#
_symmetry.space_group_name_H-M   'P 1'
#
loop_
_entity.id
_entity.type
_entity.pdbx_description
1 polymer ?
#
loop_
_entity_poly.entity_id
_entity_poly.type
_entity_poly.pdbx_seq_one_letter_code
_entity_poly.pdbx_strand_id
1 'polypeptide(L)' 'PISLLSPSSRDNKMHGIFAIRTPRRPNPIGFSVLKLLERENNILKVKNLDLIDQTLILDIKPFIPRLDNRETEKNKTD' A
#
# COMPACT_ATOMS: atom_id res chain seq x y z
N PRO A 1 -17.29 15.57 -7.13
CA PRO A 1 -16.42 15.32 -5.95
C PRO A 1 -16.32 13.82 -5.66
N ILE A 2 -15.12 13.29 -5.40
CA ILE A 2 -15.00 11.91 -4.92
C ILE A 2 -15.54 11.81 -3.49
N SER A 3 -16.27 10.75 -3.18
CA SER A 3 -16.73 10.48 -1.82
C SER A 3 -15.53 10.28 -0.89
N LEU A 4 -15.57 10.90 0.29
CA LEU A 4 -14.59 10.66 1.36
C LEU A 4 -14.95 9.47 2.26
N LEU A 5 -16.00 8.72 1.88
CA LEU A 5 -16.41 7.48 2.52
C LEU A 5 -16.37 6.32 1.51
N SER A 6 -15.86 5.16 1.95
CA SER A 6 -15.83 3.92 1.17
C SER A 6 -16.07 2.72 2.09
N PRO A 7 -16.69 1.63 1.60
CA PRO A 7 -16.74 0.39 2.36
C PRO A 7 -15.32 -0.14 2.61
N SER A 8 -15.05 -0.61 3.82
CA SER A 8 -13.80 -1.28 4.19
C SER A 8 -13.87 -2.76 3.85
N SER A 9 -12.76 -3.33 3.35
CA SER A 9 -12.66 -4.78 3.12
C SER A 9 -12.66 -5.60 4.42
N ARG A 10 -12.46 -4.98 5.58
CA ARG A 10 -12.44 -5.67 6.88
C ARG A 10 -13.84 -6.03 7.38
N ASP A 11 -14.81 -5.15 7.22
CA ASP A 11 -16.14 -5.27 7.86
C ASP A 11 -17.31 -4.86 6.94
N ASN A 12 -17.04 -4.49 5.68
CA ASN A 12 -18.01 -3.99 4.71
C ASN A 12 -18.83 -2.76 5.16
N LYS A 13 -18.40 -2.05 6.21
CA LYS A 13 -19.03 -0.80 6.66
C LYS A 13 -18.37 0.40 6.01
N MET A 14 -19.06 1.53 5.99
CA MET A 14 -18.50 2.78 5.47
C MET A 14 -17.46 3.33 6.45
N HIS A 15 -16.24 3.59 5.96
CA HIS A 15 -15.17 4.25 6.70
C HIS A 15 -14.68 5.48 5.94
N GLY A 16 -14.09 6.43 6.65
CA GLY A 16 -13.34 7.52 6.03
C GLY A 16 -12.19 6.97 5.19
N ILE A 17 -12.06 7.42 3.94
CA ILE A 17 -11.05 6.86 3.00
C ILE A 17 -9.61 7.00 3.49
N PHE A 18 -9.33 7.95 4.38
CA PHE A 18 -7.99 8.14 4.97
C PHE A 18 -7.70 7.16 6.12
N ALA A 19 -8.72 6.54 6.70
CA ALA A 19 -8.59 5.51 7.74
C ALA A 19 -8.41 4.08 7.16
N ILE A 20 -8.61 3.90 5.86
CA ILE A 20 -8.52 2.60 5.18
C ILE A 20 -7.65 2.68 3.92
N ARG A 21 -7.32 1.51 3.35
CA ARG A 21 -6.49 1.38 2.14
C ARG A 21 -7.30 1.16 0.86
N THR A 22 -8.46 1.81 0.75
CA THR A 22 -9.28 1.74 -0.49
C THR A 22 -8.53 2.38 -1.67
N PRO A 23 -8.63 1.84 -2.91
CA PRO A 23 -8.09 2.47 -4.10
C PRO A 23 -8.90 3.72 -4.53
N ARG A 24 -10.14 3.89 -4.02
CA ARG A 24 -11.01 5.04 -4.33
C ARG A 24 -10.58 6.27 -3.53
N ARG A 25 -9.54 6.98 -3.99
CA ARG A 25 -8.95 8.17 -3.33
C ARG A 25 -8.89 9.35 -4.30
N PRO A 26 -8.88 10.62 -3.80
CA PRO A 26 -8.66 11.79 -4.65
C PRO A 26 -7.38 11.68 -5.50
N ASN A 27 -6.32 11.12 -4.90
CA ASN A 27 -5.10 10.72 -5.58
C ASN A 27 -4.97 9.19 -5.46
N PRO A 28 -5.30 8.42 -6.51
CA PRO A 28 -5.36 6.95 -6.47
C PRO A 28 -3.96 6.32 -6.52
N ILE A 29 -3.13 6.64 -5.54
CA ILE A 29 -1.76 6.16 -5.42
C ILE A 29 -1.73 5.06 -4.36
N GLY A 30 -1.42 3.83 -4.82
CA GLY A 30 -1.08 2.71 -3.95
C GLY A 30 0.43 2.67 -3.70
N PHE A 31 0.84 2.05 -2.59
CA PHE A 31 2.24 1.72 -2.35
C PHE A 31 2.33 0.33 -1.72
N SER A 32 3.40 -0.38 -2.05
CA SER A 32 3.61 -1.75 -1.62
C SER A 32 5.07 -1.91 -1.24
N VAL A 33 5.34 -2.60 -0.13
CA VAL A 33 6.70 -2.99 0.25
C VAL A 33 6.95 -4.37 -0.34
N LEU A 34 7.90 -4.44 -1.26
CA LEU A 34 8.16 -5.61 -2.10
C LEU A 34 9.49 -6.24 -1.72
N LYS A 35 9.64 -7.54 -2.00
CA LYS A 35 10.95 -8.18 -1.97
C LYS A 35 11.54 -8.18 -3.38
N LEU A 36 12.68 -7.51 -3.57
CA LEU A 36 13.49 -7.66 -4.78
C LEU A 36 14.12 -9.05 -4.81
N LEU A 37 13.90 -9.80 -5.89
CA LEU A 37 14.47 -11.12 -6.11
C LEU A 37 15.69 -11.03 -7.04
N GLU A 38 15.54 -10.26 -8.12
CA GLU A 38 16.56 -10.15 -9.16
C GLU A 38 16.39 -8.84 -9.93
N ARG A 39 17.49 -8.33 -10.48
CA ARG A 39 17.50 -7.23 -11.44
C ARG A 39 18.21 -7.69 -12.70
N GLU A 40 17.54 -7.53 -13.83
CA GLU A 40 18.08 -7.74 -15.17
C GLU A 40 17.89 -6.44 -15.97
N ASN A 41 18.97 -5.67 -16.16
CA ASN A 41 18.91 -4.35 -16.81
C ASN A 41 17.89 -3.40 -16.14
N ASN A 42 16.79 -3.10 -16.85
CA ASN A 42 15.66 -2.27 -16.44
C ASN A 42 14.45 -3.08 -15.94
N ILE A 43 14.59 -4.40 -15.80
CA ILE A 43 13.56 -5.31 -15.31
C ILE A 43 13.88 -5.71 -13.87
N LEU A 44 12.89 -5.59 -12.99
CA LEU A 44 12.97 -6.01 -11.59
C LEU A 44 12.01 -7.19 -11.37
N LYS A 45 12.53 -8.35 -10.98
CA LYS A 45 11.71 -9.47 -10.52
C LYS A 45 11.48 -9.30 -9.02
N VAL A 46 10.22 -9.28 -8.61
CA VAL A 46 9.83 -8.99 -7.22
C VAL A 46 8.80 -9.98 -6.70
N LYS A 47 8.63 -10.05 -5.38
CA LYS A 47 7.59 -10.83 -4.69
C LYS A 47 6.74 -9.92 -3.80
N ASN A 48 5.54 -10.38 -3.47
CA ASN A 48 4.53 -9.72 -2.61
C ASN A 48 3.91 -8.46 -3.24
N LEU A 49 3.65 -8.52 -4.55
CA LEU A 49 2.85 -7.53 -5.28
C LEU A 49 1.35 -7.73 -4.96
N ASP A 50 0.65 -6.62 -4.78
CA ASP A 50 -0.82 -6.52 -4.67
C ASP A 50 -1.42 -5.68 -5.80
N LEU A 51 -0.71 -5.63 -6.94
CA LEU A 51 -1.08 -4.87 -8.13
C LEU A 51 -1.60 -5.81 -9.21
N ILE A 52 -2.54 -5.32 -10.02
CA ILE A 52 -2.95 -6.01 -11.25
C ILE A 52 -1.93 -5.79 -12.36
N ASP A 53 -1.93 -6.68 -13.34
CA ASP A 53 -1.06 -6.56 -14.52
C ASP A 53 -1.21 -5.19 -15.20
N GLN A 54 -0.10 -4.68 -15.74
CA GLN A 54 0.01 -3.35 -16.38
C GLN A 54 -0.32 -2.13 -15.50
N THR A 55 -0.40 -2.28 -14.17
CA THR A 55 -0.49 -1.13 -13.27
C THR A 55 0.73 -0.22 -13.44
N LEU A 56 0.51 1.07 -13.70
CA LEU A 56 1.58 2.05 -13.92
C LEU A 56 2.40 2.28 -12.65
N ILE A 57 3.73 2.29 -12.80
CA ILE A 57 4.68 2.57 -11.72
C ILE A 57 5.04 4.05 -11.74
N LEU A 58 4.77 4.75 -10.64
CA LEU A 58 5.08 6.18 -10.49
C LEU A 58 6.48 6.42 -9.91
N ASP A 59 6.91 5.57 -8.98
CA ASP A 59 8.13 5.78 -8.19
C ASP A 59 8.66 4.45 -7.61
N ILE A 60 9.97 4.37 -7.36
CA ILE A 60 10.63 3.24 -6.73
C ILE A 60 11.65 3.77 -5.73
N LYS A 61 11.55 3.34 -4.47
CA LYS A 61 12.47 3.72 -3.40
C LYS A 61 13.00 2.49 -2.65
N PRO A 62 14.25 2.53 -2.17
CA PRO A 62 14.77 1.46 -1.32
C PRO A 62 14.00 1.45 0.01
N PHE A 63 13.65 0.25 0.48
CA PHE A 63 13.14 0.06 1.83
C PHE A 63 14.28 0.18 2.84
N ILE A 64 14.14 1.07 3.80
CA ILE A 64 15.11 1.33 4.87
C ILE A 64 14.46 0.90 6.19
N PRO A 65 14.81 -0.28 6.75
CA PRO A 65 14.15 -0.83 7.93
C PRO A 65 14.07 0.13 9.10
N ARG A 66 15.10 0.95 9.32
CA ARG A 66 15.15 1.96 10.41
C ARG A 66 14.14 3.10 10.25
N LEU A 67 13.71 3.39 9.02
CA LEU A 67 12.80 4.50 8.72
C LEU A 67 11.37 4.00 8.45
N ASP A 68 11.25 2.85 7.78
CA ASP A 68 9.98 2.36 7.27
C ASP A 68 9.27 1.41 8.24
N ASN A 69 10.00 0.72 9.13
CA ASN A 69 9.37 -0.02 10.22
C ASN A 69 8.99 0.96 11.33
N ARG A 70 7.69 1.06 11.60
CA ARG A 70 7.19 1.72 12.80
C ARG A 70 7.01 0.63 13.86
N GLU A 71 7.68 0.79 15.00
CA GLU A 71 7.32 0.02 16.18
C GLU A 71 5.87 0.38 16.51
N THR A 72 4.99 -0.61 16.42
CA THR A 72 3.64 -0.42 16.92
C THR A 72 3.72 -0.55 18.43
N GLU A 73 3.46 0.53 19.15
CA GLU A 73 3.01 0.39 20.53
C GLU A 73 1.79 -0.52 20.49
N LYS A 74 1.94 -1.73 21.04
CA LYS A 74 0.78 -2.59 21.28
C LYS A 74 -0.08 -1.81 22.26
N ASN A 75 -1.20 -1.26 21.78
CA ASN A 75 -2.22 -0.74 22.68
C ASN A 75 -2.57 -1.86 23.65
N LYS A 76 -2.18 -1.70 24.92
CA LYS A 76 -2.61 -2.54 26.04
C LYS A 76 -4.12 -2.33 26.19
N THR A 77 -4.92 -3.09 25.45
CA THR A 77 -6.33 -3.43 25.73
C THR A 77 -6.87 -4.15 24.51
N ASP A 78 -6.83 -5.49 24.56
CA ASP A 78 -8.03 -6.31 24.44
C ASP A 78 -8.14 -7.10 25.75
#